data_AF-A0A961HDY9-F1
#
_entry.id   AF-A0A961HDY9-F1
#
_cell.length_a   1.000
_cell.length_b   1.000
_cell.length_c   1.000
_cell.angle_alpha   90.00
_cell.angle_beta   90.00
_cell.angle_gamma   90.00
#
_symmetry.space_group_name_H-M   'P 1'
#
loop_
_entity.id
_entity.type
_entity.pdbx_description
1 polymer ?
#
loop_
_entity_poly.entity_id
_entity_poly.type
_entity_poly.pdbx_seq_one_letter_code
_entity_poly.pdbx_strand_id
1 'polypeptide(L)'
;MAKADKATAVAEITEQFKSSTATVVTEYRGLTVANMAELRRSLSGSATYTVAKNTLVKRAAAEAGIEGLDDLFAGPTAIAFVNGEAVDAAKAIKKFAKDHKALVIKGGYMDGR
;
A
#
# COMPACT_ATOMS: atom_id res chain seq x y z
N MET A 1 17.63 10.16 -4.87
CA MET A 1 16.52 11.13 -4.83
C MET A 1 16.95 12.37 -4.07
N ALA A 2 16.90 13.50 -4.75
CA ALA A 2 17.07 14.82 -4.16
C ALA A 2 15.96 15.10 -3.14
N LYS A 3 16.10 16.16 -2.33
CA LYS A 3 15.06 16.54 -1.37
C LYS A 3 13.75 16.91 -2.07
N ALA A 4 13.83 17.48 -3.27
CA ALA A 4 12.66 17.81 -4.10
C ALA A 4 11.88 16.55 -4.51
N ASP A 5 12.52 15.56 -5.12
CA ASP A 5 11.84 14.31 -5.56
C ASP A 5 11.14 13.59 -4.39
N LYS A 6 11.73 13.65 -3.19
CA LYS A 6 11.12 13.07 -1.98
C LYS A 6 9.87 13.83 -1.55
N ALA A 7 9.87 15.16 -1.68
CA ALA A 7 8.70 15.96 -1.38
C ALA A 7 7.58 15.71 -2.39
N THR A 8 7.91 15.59 -3.67
CA THR A 8 6.96 15.19 -4.72
C THR A 8 6.38 13.80 -4.44
N ALA A 9 7.22 12.82 -4.14
CA ALA A 9 6.75 11.47 -3.81
C ALA A 9 5.88 11.43 -2.56
N VAL A 10 6.17 12.27 -1.54
CA VAL A 10 5.29 12.40 -0.37
C VAL A 10 3.95 12.97 -0.79
N ALA A 11 3.91 14.05 -1.57
CA ALA A 11 2.67 14.66 -2.03
C ALA A 11 1.81 13.69 -2.86
N GLU A 12 2.42 12.94 -3.79
CA GLU A 12 1.74 11.92 -4.60
C GLU A 12 1.15 10.81 -3.73
N ILE A 13 1.90 10.32 -2.74
CA ILE A 13 1.42 9.29 -1.81
C ILE A 13 0.30 9.85 -0.93
N THR A 14 0.43 11.08 -0.43
CA THR A 14 -0.61 11.77 0.35
C THR A 14 -1.91 11.90 -0.45
N GLU A 15 -1.81 12.24 -1.75
CA GLU A 15 -2.97 12.33 -2.64
C GLU A 15 -3.63 10.96 -2.87
N GLN A 16 -2.83 9.90 -3.03
CA GLN A 16 -3.35 8.53 -3.12
C GLN A 16 -4.06 8.10 -1.83
N PHE A 17 -3.50 8.42 -0.66
CA PHE A 17 -4.16 8.17 0.62
C PHE A 17 -5.51 8.91 0.73
N LYS A 18 -5.57 10.18 0.33
CA LYS A 18 -6.78 11.01 0.39
C LYS A 18 -7.87 10.60 -0.60
N SER A 19 -7.47 10.11 -1.77
CA SER A 19 -8.40 9.63 -2.80
C SER A 19 -8.87 8.19 -2.57
N SER A 20 -8.10 7.41 -1.80
CA SER A 20 -8.45 6.02 -1.45
C SER A 20 -9.45 5.96 -0.30
N THR A 21 -10.39 5.02 -0.38
CA THR A 21 -11.35 4.71 0.70
C THR A 21 -10.71 3.81 1.77
N ALA A 22 -9.86 2.88 1.33
CA ALA A 22 -9.16 1.96 2.22
C ALA A 22 -7.71 1.81 1.78
N THR A 23 -6.83 1.58 2.75
CA THR A 23 -5.42 1.27 2.48
C THR A 23 -5.04 -0.05 3.14
N VAL A 24 -4.31 -0.91 2.42
CA VAL A 24 -3.79 -2.16 2.96
C VAL A 24 -2.27 -2.15 2.95
N VAL A 25 -1.66 -2.51 4.08
CA VAL A 25 -0.22 -2.57 4.27
C VAL A 25 0.24 -4.02 4.20
N THR A 26 1.17 -4.29 3.29
CA THR A 26 1.67 -5.63 2.97
C THR A 26 3.20 -5.67 2.94
N GLU A 27 3.78 -6.84 3.13
CA GLU A 27 5.20 -7.15 2.91
C GLU A 27 5.36 -7.91 1.60
N TYR A 28 6.20 -7.37 0.71
CA TYR A 28 6.44 -7.93 -0.62
C TYR A 28 7.70 -8.82 -0.69
N ARG A 29 8.37 -9.07 0.43
CA ARG A 29 9.64 -9.81 0.46
C ARG A 29 9.42 -11.25 0.01
N GLY A 30 10.25 -11.72 -0.93
CA GLY A 30 10.13 -13.06 -1.50
C GLY A 30 9.24 -13.16 -2.74
N LEU A 31 8.71 -12.04 -3.24
CA LEU A 31 8.03 -11.98 -4.53
C LEU A 31 9.00 -11.59 -5.65
N THR A 32 8.85 -12.25 -6.81
CA THR A 32 9.54 -11.86 -8.03
C THR A 32 8.83 -10.68 -8.70
N VAL A 33 9.50 -10.04 -9.66
CA VAL A 33 8.89 -8.98 -10.48
C VAL A 33 7.67 -9.50 -11.24
N ALA A 34 7.70 -10.76 -11.70
CA ALA A 34 6.56 -11.39 -12.37
C ALA A 34 5.34 -11.48 -11.44
N ASN A 35 5.54 -11.94 -10.21
CA ASN A 35 4.46 -12.04 -9.21
C ASN A 35 3.89 -10.66 -8.87
N MET A 36 4.74 -9.63 -8.76
CA MET A 36 4.28 -8.26 -8.54
C MET A 36 3.51 -7.69 -9.74
N ALA A 37 3.90 -8.05 -10.97
CA ALA A 37 3.17 -7.65 -12.17
C ALA A 37 1.79 -8.33 -12.22
N GLU A 38 1.70 -9.59 -11.83
CA GLU A 38 0.43 -10.32 -11.70
C GLU A 38 -0.47 -9.70 -10.64
N LEU A 39 0.07 -9.38 -9.45
CA LEU A 39 -0.68 -8.70 -8.39
C LEU A 39 -1.19 -7.32 -8.84
N ARG A 40 -0.37 -6.56 -9.57
CA ARG A 40 -0.80 -5.26 -10.12
C ARG A 40 -1.91 -5.42 -11.15
N ARG A 41 -1.88 -6.48 -11.97
CA ARG A 41 -2.94 -6.77 -12.94
C ARG A 41 -4.23 -7.21 -12.26
N SER A 42 -4.16 -8.00 -11.20
CA SER A 42 -5.36 -8.44 -10.46
C SER A 42 -6.00 -7.31 -9.66
N LEU A 43 -5.22 -6.34 -9.22
CA LEU A 43 -5.71 -5.13 -8.54
C LEU A 43 -6.08 -4.00 -9.52
N SER A 44 -5.70 -4.11 -10.79
CA SER A 44 -5.98 -3.10 -11.82
C SER A 44 -7.49 -2.80 -11.90
N GLY A 45 -7.87 -1.55 -11.67
CA GLY A 45 -9.26 -1.09 -11.70
C GLY A 45 -9.96 -1.04 -10.34
N SER A 46 -9.43 -1.71 -9.31
CA SER A 46 -9.96 -1.64 -7.94
C SER A 46 -9.00 -0.96 -6.97
N ALA A 47 -7.70 -1.19 -7.12
CA ALA A 47 -6.67 -0.65 -6.23
C ALA A 47 -5.35 -0.35 -6.94
N THR A 48 -4.62 0.62 -6.38
CA THR A 48 -3.28 1.00 -6.82
C THR A 48 -2.25 0.38 -5.86
N TYR A 49 -1.37 -0.47 -6.38
CA TYR A 49 -0.34 -1.15 -5.58
C TYR A 49 1.04 -0.53 -5.78
N THR A 50 1.55 0.11 -4.74
CA THR A 50 2.82 0.85 -4.74
C THR A 50 3.81 0.30 -3.71
N VAL A 51 5.09 0.45 -4.01
CA VAL A 51 6.18 0.14 -3.07
C VAL A 51 6.91 1.45 -2.83
N ALA A 52 6.88 1.92 -1.59
CA ALA A 52 7.43 3.23 -1.23
C ALA A 52 8.35 3.11 0.00
N LYS A 53 9.28 4.06 0.13
CA LYS A 53 10.17 4.12 1.29
C LYS A 53 9.35 4.45 2.54
N ASN A 54 9.48 3.64 3.59
CA ASN A 54 8.72 3.79 4.85
C ASN A 54 8.76 5.22 5.42
N THR A 55 9.93 5.87 5.41
CA THR A 55 10.06 7.25 5.91
C THR A 55 9.25 8.26 5.10
N LEU A 56 9.04 8.03 3.79
CA LEU A 56 8.19 8.89 2.95
C LEU A 56 6.72 8.62 3.25
N VAL A 57 6.36 7.34 3.39
CA VAL A 57 4.99 6.92 3.72
C VAL A 57 4.57 7.47 5.09
N LYS A 58 5.44 7.43 6.10
CA LYS A 58 5.18 8.01 7.43
C LYS A 58 4.83 9.49 7.36
N ARG A 59 5.57 10.25 6.54
CA ARG A 59 5.29 11.68 6.33
C ARG A 59 3.96 11.88 5.60
N ALA A 60 3.71 11.11 4.55
CA ALA A 60 2.47 11.18 3.79
C ALA A 60 1.23 10.78 4.63
N ALA A 61 1.36 9.76 5.48
CA ALA A 61 0.31 9.33 6.39
C ALA A 61 -0.04 10.43 7.42
N ALA A 62 0.97 11.09 7.99
CA ALA A 62 0.76 12.24 8.87
C ALA A 62 0.05 13.40 8.16
N GLU A 63 0.42 13.70 6.91
CA GLU A 63 -0.25 14.73 6.09
C GLU A 63 -1.67 14.35 5.64
N ALA A 64 -1.96 13.05 5.54
CA ALA A 64 -3.28 12.53 5.22
C ALA A 64 -4.19 12.37 6.46
N GLY A 65 -3.68 12.61 7.67
CA GLY A 65 -4.43 12.41 8.91
C GLY A 65 -4.64 10.94 9.28
N ILE A 66 -3.77 10.06 8.78
CA ILE A 66 -3.81 8.63 9.03
C ILE A 66 -2.80 8.33 10.15
N GLU A 67 -3.30 8.28 11.37
CA GLU A 67 -2.52 7.96 12.56
C GLU A 67 -2.68 6.47 12.90
N GLY A 68 -1.64 5.84 13.48
CA GLY A 68 -1.68 4.44 13.91
C GLY A 68 -1.13 3.41 12.91
N LEU A 69 -0.75 3.82 11.70
CA LEU A 69 -0.05 2.93 10.73
C LEU A 69 1.47 2.88 10.93
N ASP A 70 2.01 3.70 11.84
CA ASP A 70 3.45 3.90 12.01
C ASP A 70 4.23 2.63 12.33
N ASP A 71 3.65 1.75 13.14
CA ASP A 71 4.26 0.48 13.56
C ASP A 71 4.17 -0.59 12.47
N LEU A 72 3.16 -0.50 11.60
CA LEU A 72 2.99 -1.40 10.46
C LEU A 72 4.01 -1.12 9.35
N PHE A 73 4.64 0.05 9.37
CA PHE A 73 5.70 0.44 8.44
C PHE A 73 7.10 -0.05 8.87
N ALA A 74 7.19 -1.07 9.72
CA ALA A 74 8.45 -1.74 10.04
C ALA A 74 8.78 -2.82 8.98
N GLY A 75 9.97 -2.76 8.37
CA GLY A 75 10.42 -3.74 7.36
C GLY A 75 9.98 -3.41 5.92
N PRO A 76 10.16 -4.34 4.95
CA PRO A 76 9.77 -4.10 3.57
C PRO A 76 8.26 -3.94 3.50
N THR A 77 7.82 -2.81 2.96
CA THR A 77 6.42 -2.40 3.00
C THR A 77 5.96 -2.01 1.61
N ALA A 78 4.81 -2.55 1.23
CA ALA A 78 4.06 -2.18 0.05
C ALA A 78 2.64 -1.81 0.47
N ILE A 79 2.04 -0.90 -0.29
CA ILE A 79 0.78 -0.26 0.05
C ILE A 79 -0.17 -0.48 -1.12
N ALA A 80 -1.35 -0.98 -0.81
CA ALA A 80 -2.47 -1.06 -1.74
C ALA A 80 -3.48 0.03 -1.37
N PHE A 81 -3.61 1.04 -2.23
CA PHE A 81 -4.62 2.09 -2.13
C PHE A 81 -5.88 1.65 -2.86
N VAL A 82 -7.00 1.51 -2.16
CA VAL A 82 -8.25 1.07 -2.77
C VAL A 82 -9.09 2.28 -3.13
N ASN A 83 -9.32 2.47 -4.42
CA ASN A 83 -10.11 3.59 -4.95
C ASN A 83 -11.53 3.16 -5.36
N GLY A 84 -11.77 1.85 -5.46
CA GLY A 84 -13.08 1.24 -5.70
C GLY A 84 -13.60 0.48 -4.49
N GLU A 85 -14.17 -0.70 -4.71
CA GLU A 85 -14.70 -1.53 -3.62
C GLU A 85 -13.58 -2.13 -2.75
N ALA A 86 -13.52 -1.71 -1.48
CA ALA A 86 -12.57 -2.19 -0.48
C ALA A 86 -12.55 -3.73 -0.34
N VAL A 87 -13.72 -4.35 -0.47
CA VAL A 87 -13.92 -5.80 -0.29
C VAL A 87 -13.17 -6.60 -1.36
N ASP A 88 -13.22 -6.15 -2.61
CA ASP A 88 -12.60 -6.84 -3.74
C ASP A 88 -11.08 -6.78 -3.66
N ALA A 89 -10.52 -5.62 -3.35
CA ALA A 89 -9.08 -5.46 -3.17
C ALA A 89 -8.56 -6.34 -2.01
N ALA A 90 -9.25 -6.35 -0.86
CA ALA A 90 -8.87 -7.19 0.26
C ALA A 90 -8.97 -8.69 -0.08
N LYS A 91 -9.99 -9.10 -0.86
CA LYS A 91 -10.17 -10.48 -1.30
C LYS A 91 -9.09 -10.91 -2.31
N ALA A 92 -8.73 -10.03 -3.23
CA ALA A 92 -7.64 -10.24 -4.18
C ALA A 92 -6.29 -10.40 -3.46
N ILE A 93 -5.97 -9.53 -2.50
CA ILE A 93 -4.75 -9.62 -1.69
C ILE A 93 -4.74 -10.92 -0.87
N LYS A 94 -5.87 -11.29 -0.26
CA LYS A 94 -5.99 -12.54 0.52
C LYS A 94 -5.83 -13.78 -0.35
N LYS A 95 -6.37 -13.78 -1.57
CA LYS A 95 -6.19 -14.86 -2.54
C LYS A 95 -4.72 -14.96 -2.94
N PHE A 96 -4.10 -13.83 -3.28
CA PHE A 96 -2.70 -13.79 -3.66
C PHE A 96 -1.77 -14.23 -2.51
N ALA A 97 -2.06 -13.88 -1.26
CA ALA A 97 -1.31 -14.35 -0.09
C ALA A 97 -1.44 -15.87 0.14
N LYS A 98 -2.55 -16.48 -0.25
CA LYS A 98 -2.71 -17.94 -0.21
C LYS A 98 -1.90 -18.63 -1.30
N ASP A 99 -1.94 -18.08 -2.51
CA ASP A 99 -1.23 -18.60 -3.68
C ASP A 99 0.29 -18.39 -3.53
N HIS A 100 0.67 -17.26 -2.94
CA HIS A 100 2.05 -16.87 -2.63
C HIS A 100 2.23 -16.58 -1.15
N LYS A 101 2.61 -17.62 -0.38
CA LYS A 101 2.90 -17.53 1.06
C LYS A 101 4.00 -16.52 1.44
N ALA A 102 4.72 -15.99 0.46
CA ALA A 102 5.73 -14.94 0.66
C ALA A 102 5.11 -13.56 0.90
N LEU A 103 3.88 -13.30 0.43
CA LEU A 103 3.20 -12.03 0.72
C LEU A 103 2.62 -12.10 2.14
N VAL A 104 3.11 -11.24 3.03
CA VAL A 104 2.58 -11.11 4.40
C VAL A 104 1.70 -9.87 4.48
N ILE A 105 0.48 -10.03 4.97
CA ILE A 105 -0.43 -8.91 5.21
C ILE A 105 -0.17 -8.41 6.63
N LYS A 106 0.25 -7.15 6.79
CA LYS A 106 0.56 -6.58 8.11
C LYS A 106 -0.69 -5.97 8.76
N GLY A 107 -1.51 -5.30 7.96
CA GLY A 107 -2.73 -4.65 8.42
C GLY A 107 -3.39 -3.82 7.33
N GLY A 108 -4.42 -3.07 7.71
CA GLY A 108 -5.10 -2.12 6.83
C GLY A 108 -5.68 -0.98 7.64
N TYR A 109 -6.13 0.05 6.94
CA TYR A 109 -6.77 1.23 7.48
C TYR A 109 -8.00 1.56 6.64
N MET A 110 -9.14 1.76 7.29
CA MET A 110 -10.41 2.12 6.66
C MET A 110 -11.24 2.96 7.64
N ASP A 111 -11.77 4.09 7.18
CA ASP A 111 -12.64 4.98 7.96
C ASP A 111 -12.13 5.34 9.37
N GLY A 112 -10.82 5.57 9.53
CA GLY A 112 -10.25 6.00 10.81
C GLY A 112 -9.70 4.89 11.71
N ARG A 113 -9.70 3.62 11.27
CA ARG A 113 -9.20 2.46 12.05
C ARG A 113 -8.50 1.41 11.20
#